data_AF-A0A2V1B7J5-F1
#
_entry.id   AF-A0A2V1B7J5-F1
#
_cell.length_a   1.000
_cell.length_b   1.000
_cell.length_c   1.000
_cell.angle_alpha   90.00
_cell.angle_beta   90.00
_cell.angle_gamma   90.00
#
_symmetry.space_group_name_H-M   'P 1'
#
loop_
_entity.id
_entity.type
_entity.pdbx_description
1 polymer ?
#
loop_
_entity_poly.entity_id
_entity_poly.type
_entity_poly.pdbx_seq_one_letter_code
_entity_poly.pdbx_strand_id
1 'polypeptide(L)' 'RLILVKSVSNTNTDFLSLATRNAFNKAFFKKGIKRPVVATVSKLLGQNLVVITTSAFLADFLLEKQAI' A
#
# COMPACT_ATOMS: atom_id res chain seq x y z
N ARG A 1 -6.25 -9.44 4.14
CA ARG A 1 -6.61 -8.52 5.26
C ARG A 1 -6.62 -7.09 4.69
N LEU A 2 -7.49 -6.21 5.20
CA LEU A 2 -7.77 -4.89 4.63
C LEU A 2 -7.20 -3.78 5.52
N ILE A 3 -6.46 -2.84 4.94
CA ILE A 3 -5.87 -1.71 5.66
C ILE A 3 -6.30 -0.42 4.97
N LEU A 4 -6.76 0.56 5.76
CA LEU A 4 -7.17 1.88 5.28
C LEU A 4 -6.01 2.87 5.44
N VAL A 5 -5.63 3.53 4.36
CA VAL A 5 -4.58 4.55 4.32
C VAL A 5 -5.17 5.84 3.75
N LYS A 6 -5.05 6.96 4.45
CA LYS A 6 -5.53 8.26 3.93
C LYS A 6 -4.52 8.79 2.91
N SER A 7 -4.96 9.05 1.68
CA SER A 7 -4.16 9.72 0.65
C SER A 7 -3.95 11.17 1.05
N VAL A 8 -2.72 11.68 0.89
CA VAL A 8 -2.34 13.07 1.21
C VAL A 8 -2.33 13.96 -0.04
N SER A 9 -2.68 13.42 -1.21
CA SER A 9 -2.60 14.14 -2.48
C SER A 9 -3.93 14.84 -2.81
N ASN A 10 -3.90 16.18 -2.85
CA ASN A 10 -5.00 17.04 -3.27
C ASN A 10 -5.18 17.09 -4.81
N THR A 11 -4.42 16.29 -5.56
CA THR A 11 -4.43 16.32 -7.02
C THR A 11 -5.45 15.33 -7.56
N ASN A 12 -6.33 15.84 -8.43
CA ASN A 12 -7.35 15.11 -9.16
C ASN A 12 -6.76 14.23 -10.29
N THR A 13 -5.63 13.59 -9.99
CA THR A 13 -4.99 12.60 -10.84
C THR A 13 -5.74 11.29 -10.70
N ASP A 14 -6.17 10.71 -11.82
CA ASP A 14 -6.77 9.39 -11.88
C ASP A 14 -5.96 8.41 -11.02
N PHE A 15 -6.61 7.80 -10.04
CA PHE A 15 -5.95 6.89 -9.13
C PHE A 15 -5.50 5.64 -9.90
N LEU A 16 -4.18 5.51 -10.10
CA LEU A 16 -3.59 4.36 -10.77
C LEU A 16 -3.22 3.28 -9.75
N SER A 17 -4.19 2.42 -9.43
CA SER A 17 -4.05 1.28 -8.50
C SER A 17 -2.77 0.47 -8.70
N LEU A 18 -2.43 0.16 -9.95
CA LEU A 18 -1.26 -0.63 -10.32
C LEU A 18 0.05 0.11 -10.05
N ALA A 19 0.12 1.40 -10.39
CA ALA A 19 1.31 2.23 -10.16
C ALA A 19 1.55 2.40 -8.65
N THR A 20 0.50 2.66 -7.88
CA THR A 20 0.57 2.76 -6.41
C THR A 20 1.00 1.45 -5.78
N ARG A 21 0.43 0.30 -6.20
CA ARG A 21 0.86 -1.03 -5.75
C ARG A 21 2.36 -1.27 -6.01
N ASN A 22 2.83 -0.95 -7.21
CA ASN A 22 4.22 -1.15 -7.59
C ASN A 22 5.16 -0.23 -6.80
N ALA A 23 4.75 1.02 -6.53
CA ALA A 23 5.50 1.95 -5.69
C ALA A 23 5.66 1.43 -4.25
N PHE A 24 4.58 0.94 -3.63
CA PHE A 24 4.65 0.32 -2.30
C PHE A 24 5.60 -0.88 -2.28
N ASN A 25 5.43 -1.85 -3.19
CA ASN A 25 6.31 -3.02 -3.23
C ASN A 25 7.78 -2.66 -3.49
N LYS A 26 8.05 -1.60 -4.28
CA LYS A 26 9.41 -1.08 -4.47
C LYS A 26 9.98 -0.48 -3.18
N ALA A 27 9.16 0.19 -2.36
CA ALA A 27 9.58 0.70 -1.07
C ALA A 27 9.94 -0.44 -0.09
N PHE A 28 9.10 -1.49 -0.01
CA PHE A 28 9.41 -2.69 0.79
C PHE A 28 10.66 -3.40 0.30
N PHE A 29 10.87 -3.50 -1.01
CA PHE A 29 12.08 -4.07 -1.59
C PHE A 29 13.34 -3.30 -1.18
N LYS A 30 13.31 -1.96 -1.26
CA LYS A 30 14.42 -1.10 -0.81
C LYS A 30 14.74 -1.27 0.68
N LYS A 31 13.77 -1.71 1.49
CA LYS A 31 13.95 -2.01 2.92
C LYS A 31 14.35 -3.47 3.19
N GLY A 32 14.67 -4.25 2.15
CA GLY A 32 15.20 -5.61 2.25
C GLY A 32 14.18 -6.73 2.08
N ILE A 33 12.91 -6.41 1.82
CA ILE A 33 11.85 -7.42 1.67
C ILE A 33 11.79 -7.88 0.21
N LYS A 34 12.33 -9.07 -0.05
CA LYS A 34 12.49 -9.61 -1.42
C LYS A 34 11.19 -10.08 -2.09
N ARG A 35 10.06 -10.11 -1.37
CA ARG A 35 8.77 -10.60 -1.88
C ARG A 35 7.73 -9.46 -1.90
N PRO A 36 6.75 -9.48 -2.82
CA PRO A 36 5.68 -8.51 -2.84
C PRO A 36 4.85 -8.56 -1.55
N VAL A 37 4.74 -7.42 -0.87
CA VAL A 37 4.00 -7.26 0.39
C VAL A 37 2.55 -6.84 0.11
N VAL A 38 2.37 -5.93 -0.85
CA VAL A 38 1.06 -5.40 -1.25
C VAL A 38 0.55 -6.15 -2.49
N ALA A 39 -0.61 -6.79 -2.35
CA ALA A 39 -1.29 -7.49 -3.43
C ALA A 39 -2.16 -6.55 -4.27
N THR A 40 -2.92 -5.68 -3.60
CA THR A 40 -3.90 -4.79 -4.24
C THR A 40 -3.97 -3.45 -3.52
N VAL A 41 -4.16 -2.38 -4.28
CA VAL A 41 -4.51 -1.07 -3.74
C VAL A 41 -5.74 -0.57 -4.49
N SER A 42 -6.78 -0.21 -3.76
CA SER A 42 -8.03 0.30 -4.30
C SER A 42 -8.36 1.64 -3.65
N LYS A 43 -8.95 2.56 -4.39
CA LYS A 43 -9.46 3.81 -3.81
C LYS A 43 -10.86 3.58 -3.28
N LEU A 44 -11.11 3.99 -2.05
CA LEU A 44 -12.44 4.07 -1.45
C LEU A 44 -12.93 5.53 -1.58
N LEU A 45 -14.25 5.74 -1.56
CA LEU A 45 -14.90 7.06 -1.62
C LEU A 45 -14.11 8.16 -0.90
N GLY A 46 -13.88 9.27 -1.60
CA GLY A 46 -13.05 10.39 -1.13
C GLY A 46 -11.55 10.17 -1.38
N GLN A 47 -10.74 10.32 -0.32
CA GLN A 47 -9.28 10.26 -0.36
C GLN A 47 -8.70 9.00 0.29
N ASN A 48 -9.52 8.01 0.61
CA ASN A 48 -9.05 6.83 1.32
C ASN A 48 -8.55 5.75 0.35
N LEU A 49 -7.47 5.08 0.70
CA LEU A 49 -6.90 3.94 -0.01
C LEU A 49 -7.11 2.69 0.84
N VAL A 50 -7.58 1.65 0.20
CA VAL A 50 -7.64 0.29 0.72
C VAL A 50 -6.44 -0.47 0.20
N VAL A 51 -5.56 -0.89 1.10
CA VAL A 51 -4.38 -1.70 0.80
C VAL A 51 -4.66 -3.13 1.28
N ILE A 52 -4.47 -4.09 0.38
CA ILE A 52 -4.57 -5.53 0.67
C ILE A 52 -3.18 -6.12 0.56
N THR A 53 -2.70 -6.74 1.64
CA THR A 53 -1.42 -7.44 1.68
C THR A 53 -1.53 -8.88 1.21
N THR A 54 -0.41 -9.45 0.76
CA THR A 54 -0.30 -10.89 0.52
C THR A 54 -0.38 -11.65 1.85
N SER A 55 -0.86 -12.90 1.82
CA SER A 55 -1.16 -13.70 3.02
C SER A 55 0.01 -13.90 3.97
N ALA A 56 1.24 -13.80 3.45
CA ALA A 56 2.47 -13.92 4.23
C ALA A 56 2.81 -12.68 5.07
N PHE A 57 2.16 -11.54 4.84
CA PHE A 57 2.44 -10.29 5.57
C PHE A 57 1.17 -9.80 6.28
N LEU A 58 1.23 -9.82 7.62
CA LEU A 58 0.14 -9.40 8.49
C LEU A 58 0.11 -7.87 8.64
N ALA A 59 -1.00 -7.35 9.16
CA ALA A 59 -1.11 -5.92 9.46
C ALA A 59 -0.04 -5.47 10.48
N ASP A 60 0.30 -6.34 11.43
CA ASP A 60 1.34 -6.10 12.43
C ASP A 60 2.71 -5.86 11.80
N PHE A 61 3.03 -6.58 10.72
CA PHE A 61 4.25 -6.36 9.94
C PHE A 61 4.32 -4.96 9.33
N LEU A 62 3.18 -4.41 8.93
CA LEU A 62 3.12 -3.06 8.39
C LEU A 62 3.19 -2.00 9.49
N LEU A 63 2.57 -2.26 10.65
CA LEU A 63 2.65 -1.39 11.82
C LEU A 63 4.06 -1.37 12.43
N GLU A 64 4.79 -2.48 12.41
CA GLU A 64 6.20 -2.53 12.84
C GLU A 64 7.13 -1.81 11.87
N LYS A 65 6.73 -1.72 10.59
CA LYS A 65 7.45 -1.00 9.54
C LYS A 65 6.82 0.37 9.26
N GLN A 66 6.36 1.05 10.31
CA GLN A 66 5.77 2.41 10.31
C GLN A 66 6.53 3.48 9.49
N ALA A 67 7.80 3.23 9.14
CA ALA A 67 8.65 4.14 8.38
C ALA A 67 8.74 3.81 6.86
N ILE A 68 7.75 3.12 6.30
CA ILE A 68 7.64 2.81 4.85
C ILE A 68 6.57 3.67 4.20
#